data_AF-A0A8T0MW37-F1
#
_entry.id   AF-A0A8T0MW37-F1
#
_cell.length_a   1.000
_cell.length_b   1.000
_cell.length_c   1.000
_cell.angle_alpha   90.00
_cell.angle_beta   90.00
_cell.angle_gamma   90.00
#
_symmetry.space_group_name_H-M   'P 1'
#
loop_
_entity.id
_entity.type
_entity.pdbx_description
1 polymer ?
#
loop_
_entity_poly.entity_id
_entity_poly.type
_entity_poly.pdbx_seq_one_letter_code
_entity_poly.pdbx_strand_id
1 'polypeptide(L)'
;MPLAGGFFFLPQFVEYERMVYLDADIQVFDNIDELFELEKGHFYAVMDCFCEKTWSHTPQYKIGYCQQCPDKVAWPTAELGPPPALYFNAGMFVHEPSMATAKALLETLRVTPPTPFAEQDFLNMFFREQYKPIPLVYNLVLAMLWRHPENVQLEKVKVVHYCAAGSKPWRYTGKEANMDREDIKMLVKKWWDIYNDESLDFKGLPAADADDEVEAVAKKPIRAALAEAGTVKYVTAPSAA
;
A
#
# COMPACT_ATOMS: atom_id res chain seq x y z
N MET A 1 -3.42 2.53 19.65
CA MET A 1 -2.24 2.50 18.78
C MET A 1 -1.96 3.94 18.34
N PRO A 2 -0.71 4.43 18.42
CA PRO A 2 -0.35 5.63 17.69
C PRO A 2 -0.44 5.32 16.20
N LEU A 3 -1.26 6.09 15.48
CA LEU A 3 -1.33 6.04 14.01
C LEU A 3 0.06 6.39 13.45
N ALA A 4 0.53 5.65 12.45
CA ALA A 4 1.76 6.00 11.74
C ALA A 4 1.52 7.33 11.01
N GLY A 5 2.04 8.42 11.56
CA GLY A 5 1.70 9.78 11.12
C GLY A 5 2.12 10.13 9.69
N GLY A 6 2.99 9.34 9.06
CA GLY A 6 3.59 9.64 7.74
C GLY A 6 2.58 9.86 6.62
N PHE A 7 1.50 9.06 6.59
CA PHE A 7 0.46 9.14 5.56
C PHE A 7 -0.22 10.51 5.48
N PHE A 8 -0.39 11.18 6.62
CA PHE A 8 -1.10 12.47 6.69
C PHE A 8 -0.26 13.65 6.19
N PHE A 9 1.02 13.44 5.92
CA PHE A 9 1.90 14.44 5.33
C PHE A 9 2.00 14.32 3.81
N LEU A 10 1.62 13.19 3.21
CA LEU A 10 1.70 12.98 1.75
C LEU A 10 0.95 14.06 0.95
N PRO A 11 -0.24 14.54 1.36
CA PRO A 11 -0.93 15.58 0.59
C PRO A 11 -0.28 16.97 0.69
N GLN A 12 0.81 17.14 1.44
CA GLN A 12 1.53 18.41 1.57
C GLN A 12 2.57 18.62 0.46
N PHE A 13 2.95 17.58 -0.30
CA PHE A 13 3.90 17.67 -1.41
C PHE A 13 3.26 18.30 -2.67
N VAL A 14 2.79 19.54 -2.53
CA VAL A 14 2.06 20.29 -3.56
C VAL A 14 2.92 20.75 -4.74
N GLU A 15 4.23 20.50 -4.70
CA GLU A 15 5.11 20.60 -5.86
C GLU A 15 4.83 19.52 -6.93
N TYR A 16 4.18 18.42 -6.55
CA TYR A 16 3.75 17.38 -7.48
C TYR A 16 2.27 17.51 -7.80
N GLU A 17 1.95 17.34 -9.08
CA GLU A 17 0.57 17.30 -9.56
C GLU A 17 -0.13 16.00 -9.16
N ARG A 18 0.62 14.90 -9.08
CA ARG A 18 0.13 13.57 -8.75
C ARG A 18 1.22 12.74 -8.10
N MET A 19 0.82 11.88 -7.17
CA MET A 19 1.73 10.98 -6.47
C MET A 19 1.16 9.57 -6.43
N VAL A 20 2.05 8.59 -6.57
CA VAL A 20 1.79 7.18 -6.26
C VAL A 20 2.50 6.87 -4.95
N TYR A 21 1.73 6.51 -3.92
CA TYR A 21 2.25 6.01 -2.66
C TYR A 21 2.43 4.50 -2.74
N LEU A 22 3.52 3.98 -2.17
CA LEU A 22 3.81 2.56 -2.02
C LEU A 22 4.36 2.30 -0.61
N ASP A 23 3.80 1.32 0.10
CA ASP A 23 4.35 0.82 1.36
C ASP A 23 5.77 0.26 1.17
N ALA A 24 6.57 0.29 2.24
CA ALA A 24 7.97 -0.15 2.22
C ALA A 24 8.14 -1.67 2.00
N ASP A 25 7.06 -2.43 2.08
CA ASP A 25 6.98 -3.87 1.83
C ASP A 25 6.28 -4.17 0.49
N ILE A 26 6.36 -3.24 -0.45
CA ILE A 26 5.95 -3.42 -1.84
C ILE A 26 7.16 -3.62 -2.74
N GLN A 27 7.03 -4.49 -3.75
CA GLN A 27 7.97 -4.64 -4.85
C GLN A 27 7.28 -4.43 -6.19
N VAL A 28 7.90 -3.63 -7.06
CA VAL A 28 7.46 -3.35 -8.42
C VAL A 28 8.25 -4.23 -9.40
N PHE A 29 7.54 -4.92 -10.29
CA PHE A 29 8.07 -5.87 -11.28
C PHE A 29 7.96 -5.38 -12.72
N ASP A 30 7.13 -4.39 -12.99
CA ASP A 30 6.93 -3.81 -14.31
C ASP A 30 6.54 -2.33 -14.20
N ASN A 31 6.67 -1.59 -15.30
CA ASN A 31 6.34 -0.17 -15.38
C ASN A 31 4.89 0.11 -14.96
N ILE A 32 4.69 1.11 -14.12
CA ILE A 32 3.37 1.55 -13.64
C ILE A 32 3.09 3.03 -13.93
N ASP A 33 3.87 3.67 -14.80
CA ASP A 33 3.76 5.10 -15.09
C ASP A 33 2.39 5.48 -15.70
N GLU A 34 1.69 4.53 -16.32
CA GLU A 34 0.33 4.78 -16.82
C GLU A 34 -0.67 5.17 -15.72
N LEU A 35 -0.35 4.91 -14.44
CA LEU A 35 -1.14 5.39 -13.30
C LEU A 35 -1.15 6.93 -13.21
N PHE A 36 -0.13 7.60 -13.75
CA PHE A 36 -0.08 9.05 -13.82
C PHE A 36 -0.98 9.64 -14.91
N GLU A 37 -1.57 8.81 -15.78
CA GLU A 37 -2.50 9.22 -16.85
C GLU A 37 -3.97 9.06 -16.46
N LEU A 38 -4.27 8.57 -15.24
CA LEU A 38 -5.65 8.41 -14.76
C LEU A 38 -6.40 9.74 -14.69
N GLU A 39 -7.74 9.70 -14.73
CA GLU A 39 -8.57 10.89 -14.61
C GLU A 39 -8.31 11.62 -13.28
N LYS A 40 -8.30 12.96 -13.30
CA LYS A 40 -8.09 13.76 -12.08
C LYS A 40 -9.32 13.80 -11.17
N GLY A 41 -9.12 14.20 -9.92
CA GLY A 41 -10.18 14.40 -8.93
C GLY A 41 -10.59 13.13 -8.18
N HIS A 42 -9.79 12.07 -8.26
CA HIS A 42 -10.08 10.78 -7.66
C HIS A 42 -8.94 10.26 -6.79
N PHE A 43 -9.30 9.37 -5.87
CA PHE A 43 -8.37 8.59 -5.07
C PHE A 43 -8.36 7.17 -5.62
N TYR A 44 -7.26 6.72 -6.19
CA TYR A 44 -7.18 5.39 -6.80
C TYR A 44 -6.46 4.42 -5.90
N ALA A 45 -7.03 3.25 -5.67
CA ALA A 45 -6.41 2.18 -4.90
C ALA A 45 -6.98 0.83 -5.33
N VAL A 46 -6.30 -0.26 -4.99
CA VAL A 46 -6.81 -1.61 -5.26
C VAL A 46 -7.79 -2.03 -4.17
N MET A 47 -8.92 -2.62 -4.56
CA MET A 47 -9.88 -3.19 -3.61
C MET A 47 -9.22 -4.23 -2.71
N ASP A 48 -9.50 -4.17 -1.40
CA ASP A 48 -9.06 -5.21 -0.46
C ASP A 48 -9.97 -6.45 -0.55
N CYS A 49 -9.71 -7.45 0.27
CA CYS A 49 -10.49 -8.68 0.37
C CYS A 49 -11.01 -8.89 1.80
N PHE A 50 -12.27 -9.29 1.95
CA PHE A 50 -12.88 -9.55 3.26
C PHE A 50 -12.74 -11.01 3.73
N CYS A 51 -11.98 -11.85 3.02
CA CYS A 51 -11.86 -13.28 3.31
C CYS A 51 -10.77 -13.61 4.34
N GLU A 52 -9.88 -12.66 4.65
CA GLU A 52 -8.80 -12.88 5.62
C GLU A 52 -9.29 -12.83 7.08
N LYS A 53 -8.64 -13.59 7.96
CA LYS A 53 -9.10 -13.76 9.36
C LYS A 53 -9.12 -12.44 10.15
N THR A 54 -8.29 -11.47 9.75
CA THR A 54 -8.29 -10.11 10.29
C THR A 54 -9.67 -9.44 10.21
N TRP A 55 -10.49 -9.81 9.22
CA TRP A 55 -11.86 -9.33 9.03
C TRP A 55 -12.92 -10.06 9.87
N SER A 56 -12.53 -11.06 10.68
CA SER A 56 -13.48 -11.93 11.43
C SER A 56 -14.45 -11.21 12.37
N HIS A 57 -14.14 -9.98 12.76
CA HIS A 57 -15.00 -9.15 13.58
C HIS A 57 -16.15 -8.51 12.79
N THR A 58 -16.06 -8.45 11.46
CA THR A 58 -16.99 -7.75 10.56
C THR A 58 -18.17 -8.61 10.10
N PRO A 59 -19.33 -8.00 9.76
CA PRO A 59 -20.46 -8.72 9.15
C PRO A 59 -20.09 -9.40 7.82
N GLN A 60 -19.30 -8.74 6.98
CA GLN A 60 -18.87 -9.22 5.67
C GLN A 60 -18.22 -10.62 5.79
N TYR A 61 -17.24 -10.73 6.68
CA TYR A 61 -16.56 -12.00 6.93
C TYR A 61 -17.51 -13.07 7.49
N LYS A 62 -18.36 -12.71 8.46
CA LYS A 62 -19.28 -13.66 9.11
C LYS A 62 -20.32 -14.25 8.15
N ILE A 63 -20.75 -13.47 7.17
CA ILE A 63 -21.67 -13.89 6.11
C ILE A 63 -20.93 -14.69 5.02
N GLY A 64 -19.62 -14.48 4.87
CA GLY A 64 -18.84 -14.99 3.74
C GLY A 64 -18.97 -14.12 2.49
N TYR A 65 -19.46 -12.89 2.62
CA TYR A 65 -19.52 -11.90 1.54
C TYR A 65 -18.13 -11.32 1.27
N CYS A 66 -17.73 -11.24 0.00
CA CYS A 66 -16.51 -10.56 -0.40
C CYS A 66 -16.73 -9.73 -1.67
N GLN A 67 -16.27 -8.47 -1.64
CA GLN A 67 -16.36 -7.54 -2.78
C GLN A 67 -15.53 -7.97 -4.00
N GLN A 68 -14.59 -8.91 -3.83
CA GLN A 68 -13.81 -9.50 -4.94
C GLN A 68 -14.61 -10.54 -5.74
N CYS A 69 -15.69 -11.06 -5.17
CA CYS A 69 -16.57 -12.07 -5.78
C CYS A 69 -18.01 -11.91 -5.27
N PRO A 70 -18.67 -10.76 -5.52
CA PRO A 70 -19.97 -10.45 -4.93
C PRO A 70 -21.07 -11.44 -5.33
N ASP A 71 -20.91 -12.15 -6.45
CA ASP A 71 -21.86 -13.14 -6.94
C ASP A 71 -21.79 -14.48 -6.20
N LYS A 72 -20.69 -14.77 -5.48
CA LYS A 72 -20.51 -16.04 -4.76
C LYS A 72 -21.41 -16.14 -3.53
N VAL A 73 -21.56 -15.04 -2.81
CA VAL A 73 -22.45 -14.89 -1.67
C VAL A 73 -23.04 -13.50 -1.76
N ALA A 74 -24.34 -13.41 -2.06
CA ALA A 74 -25.02 -12.12 -2.17
C ALA A 74 -25.13 -11.44 -0.79
N TRP A 75 -25.00 -10.10 -0.77
CA TRP A 75 -25.23 -9.33 0.45
C TRP A 75 -26.72 -9.37 0.86
N PRO A 76 -27.05 -9.76 2.12
CA PRO A 76 -28.43 -9.89 2.60
C PRO A 76 -29.08 -8.52 2.78
N THR A 77 -29.52 -7.94 1.67
CA THR A 77 -29.95 -6.53 1.59
C THR A 77 -31.24 -6.28 2.35
N ALA A 78 -32.11 -7.28 2.47
CA ALA A 78 -33.36 -7.17 3.21
C ALA A 78 -33.13 -7.01 4.72
N GLU A 79 -32.10 -7.66 5.26
CA GLU A 79 -31.78 -7.65 6.69
C GLU A 79 -30.78 -6.56 7.07
N LEU A 80 -29.79 -6.29 6.21
CA LEU A 80 -28.65 -5.41 6.54
C LEU A 80 -28.62 -4.10 5.75
N GLY A 81 -29.59 -3.87 4.87
CA GLY A 81 -29.60 -2.71 3.97
C GLY A 81 -28.58 -2.87 2.82
N PRO A 82 -28.22 -1.77 2.13
CA PRO A 82 -27.32 -1.84 0.98
C PRO A 82 -25.96 -2.45 1.35
N PRO A 83 -25.24 -3.04 0.39
CA PRO A 83 -23.88 -3.52 0.62
C PRO A 83 -22.98 -2.38 1.12
N PRO A 84 -21.94 -2.70 1.90
CA PRO A 84 -20.98 -1.70 2.35
C PRO A 84 -20.32 -1.02 1.15
N ALA A 85 -19.89 0.23 1.35
CA ALA A 85 -19.05 0.93 0.37
C ALA A 85 -17.80 0.08 0.06
N LEU A 86 -17.31 0.21 -1.18
CA LEU A 86 -16.08 -0.47 -1.58
C LEU A 86 -14.93 -0.05 -0.68
N TYR A 87 -14.09 -1.02 -0.34
CA TYR A 87 -13.01 -0.84 0.61
C TYR A 87 -11.66 -1.17 -0.06
N PHE A 88 -10.68 -0.28 0.04
CA PHE A 88 -9.36 -0.47 -0.58
C PHE A 88 -8.27 -0.86 0.43
N ASN A 89 -7.23 -1.50 -0.08
CA ASN A 89 -5.98 -1.67 0.65
C ASN A 89 -5.17 -0.36 0.60
N ALA A 90 -4.70 0.13 1.74
CA ALA A 90 -4.04 1.44 1.84
C ALA A 90 -2.53 1.41 1.53
N GLY A 91 -1.94 0.25 1.24
CA GLY A 91 -0.51 0.16 1.00
C GLY A 91 -0.06 0.70 -0.36
N MET A 92 -1.00 0.90 -1.29
CA MET A 92 -0.74 1.60 -2.54
C MET A 92 -1.95 2.41 -2.95
N PHE A 93 -1.70 3.67 -3.32
CA PHE A 93 -2.73 4.52 -3.89
C PHE A 93 -2.15 5.65 -4.75
N VAL A 94 -2.97 6.17 -5.66
CA VAL A 94 -2.70 7.37 -6.45
C VAL A 94 -3.57 8.51 -5.93
N HIS A 95 -2.96 9.65 -5.67
CA HIS A 95 -3.69 10.84 -5.24
C HIS A 95 -3.08 12.13 -5.79
N GLU A 96 -3.85 13.21 -5.68
CA GLU A 96 -3.40 14.57 -5.96
C GLU A 96 -3.05 15.25 -4.63
N PRO A 97 -1.81 15.72 -4.44
CA PRO A 97 -1.44 16.51 -3.28
C PRO A 97 -2.25 17.80 -3.20
N SER A 98 -2.65 18.19 -2.00
CA SER A 98 -3.41 19.41 -1.75
C SER A 98 -3.30 19.78 -0.28
N MET A 99 -2.87 21.02 -0.01
CA MET A 99 -2.85 21.57 1.35
C MET A 99 -4.23 21.59 2.00
N ALA A 100 -5.29 21.76 1.20
CA ALA A 100 -6.67 21.68 1.69
C ALA A 100 -7.00 20.26 2.16
N THR A 101 -6.64 19.24 1.37
CA THR A 101 -6.80 17.83 1.73
C THR A 101 -5.96 17.47 2.95
N ALA A 102 -4.69 17.90 3.02
CA ALA A 102 -3.82 17.66 4.17
C ALA A 102 -4.41 18.22 5.47
N LYS A 103 -4.89 19.47 5.43
CA LYS A 103 -5.54 20.12 6.57
C LYS A 103 -6.81 19.38 6.98
N ALA A 104 -7.67 19.06 6.02
CA ALA A 104 -8.93 18.34 6.29
C ALA A 104 -8.68 16.94 6.87
N LEU A 105 -7.68 16.21 6.37
CA LEU A 105 -7.26 14.91 6.92
C LEU A 105 -6.85 15.04 8.39
N LEU A 106 -5.95 15.98 8.71
CA LEU A 106 -5.48 16.18 10.09
C LEU A 106 -6.61 16.62 11.04
N GLU A 107 -7.49 17.50 10.59
CA GLU A 107 -8.65 17.94 11.38
C GLU A 107 -9.62 16.79 11.63
N THR A 108 -9.90 15.98 10.61
CA THR A 108 -10.78 14.80 10.72
C THR A 108 -10.15 13.73 11.61
N LEU A 109 -8.84 13.52 11.50
CA LEU A 109 -8.11 12.53 12.29
C LEU A 109 -8.22 12.80 13.80
N ARG A 110 -8.14 14.07 14.21
CA ARG A 110 -8.21 14.48 15.62
C ARG A 110 -9.52 14.08 16.31
N VAL A 111 -10.61 13.99 15.54
CA VAL A 111 -11.95 13.66 16.06
C VAL A 111 -12.38 12.24 15.72
N THR A 112 -11.60 11.51 14.92
CA THR A 112 -11.94 10.15 14.52
C THR A 112 -11.46 9.15 15.56
N PRO A 113 -12.35 8.30 16.11
CA PRO A 113 -11.96 7.24 17.02
C PRO A 113 -10.99 6.24 16.35
N PRO A 114 -10.02 5.66 17.08
CA PRO A 114 -9.19 4.59 16.55
C PRO A 114 -10.01 3.37 16.15
N THR A 115 -9.63 2.74 15.04
CA THR A 115 -10.29 1.55 14.48
C THR A 115 -9.31 0.38 14.34
N PRO A 116 -9.80 -0.86 14.12
CA PRO A 116 -8.94 -2.05 14.05
C PRO A 116 -7.86 -2.02 12.95
N PHE A 117 -8.14 -1.42 11.78
CA PHE A 117 -7.17 -1.28 10.69
C PHE A 117 -6.54 0.12 10.62
N ALA A 118 -6.65 0.90 11.69
CA ALA A 118 -5.95 2.17 11.88
C ALA A 118 -6.08 3.12 10.66
N GLU A 119 -4.96 3.42 9.98
CA GLU A 119 -4.93 4.33 8.84
C GLU A 119 -5.77 3.84 7.65
N GLN A 120 -5.86 2.53 7.41
CA GLN A 120 -6.59 1.99 6.27
C GLN A 120 -8.09 2.28 6.39
N ASP A 121 -8.67 2.06 7.58
CA ASP A 121 -10.07 2.41 7.85
C ASP A 121 -10.32 3.91 7.74
N PHE A 122 -9.39 4.72 8.27
CA PHE A 122 -9.51 6.17 8.22
C PHE A 122 -9.50 6.70 6.79
N LEU A 123 -8.58 6.23 5.94
CA LEU A 123 -8.50 6.63 4.54
C LEU A 123 -9.73 6.17 3.76
N ASN A 124 -10.23 4.95 4.00
CA ASN A 124 -11.47 4.45 3.39
C ASN A 124 -12.70 5.26 3.81
N MET A 125 -12.74 5.75 5.04
CA MET A 125 -13.79 6.67 5.49
C MET A 125 -13.66 8.04 4.81
N PHE A 126 -12.45 8.61 4.81
CA PHE A 126 -12.21 9.98 4.33
C PHE A 126 -12.38 10.12 2.82
N PHE A 127 -11.83 9.19 2.04
CA PHE A 127 -11.84 9.23 0.57
C PHE A 127 -13.00 8.47 -0.07
N ARG A 128 -14.01 8.07 0.72
CA ARG A 128 -15.13 7.22 0.26
C ARG A 128 -15.77 7.72 -1.04
N GLU A 129 -16.02 9.03 -1.13
CA GLU A 129 -16.72 9.63 -2.27
C GLU A 129 -15.80 9.88 -3.48
N GLN A 130 -14.48 9.92 -3.26
CA GLN A 130 -13.48 10.14 -4.30
C GLN A 130 -12.88 8.82 -4.81
N TYR A 131 -13.07 7.73 -4.07
CA TYR A 131 -12.43 6.45 -4.34
C TYR A 131 -12.87 5.85 -5.69
N LYS A 132 -11.89 5.49 -6.51
CA LYS A 132 -12.06 4.69 -7.72
C LYS A 132 -11.14 3.45 -7.67
N PRO A 133 -11.69 2.22 -7.78
CA PRO A 133 -10.87 1.02 -7.76
C PRO A 133 -9.98 0.94 -9.02
N ILE A 134 -8.74 0.51 -8.85
CA ILE A 134 -7.83 0.12 -9.95
C ILE A 134 -7.57 -1.39 -9.94
N PRO A 135 -7.12 -1.97 -11.08
CA PRO A 135 -6.88 -3.40 -11.19
C PRO A 135 -5.89 -3.95 -10.17
N LEU A 136 -6.14 -5.18 -9.71
CA LEU A 136 -5.32 -5.90 -8.73
C LEU A 136 -3.83 -6.02 -9.10
N VAL A 137 -3.50 -5.99 -10.38
CA VAL A 137 -2.10 -6.05 -10.86
C VAL A 137 -1.22 -4.91 -10.33
N TYR A 138 -1.81 -3.80 -9.88
CA TYR A 138 -1.11 -2.63 -9.33
C TYR A 138 -0.89 -2.68 -7.82
N ASN A 139 -1.44 -3.67 -7.11
CA ASN A 139 -1.20 -3.94 -5.69
C ASN A 139 -1.72 -5.35 -5.35
N LEU A 140 -0.96 -6.39 -5.70
CA LEU A 140 -1.28 -7.75 -5.31
C LEU A 140 -0.97 -7.95 -3.82
N VAL A 141 -1.99 -7.82 -2.98
CA VAL A 141 -1.96 -8.37 -1.62
C VAL A 141 -1.86 -9.89 -1.72
N LEU A 142 -0.78 -10.47 -1.18
CA LEU A 142 -0.45 -11.90 -1.38
C LEU A 142 -1.57 -12.86 -1.01
N ALA A 143 -2.44 -12.51 -0.06
CA ALA A 143 -3.60 -13.33 0.30
C ALA A 143 -4.55 -13.64 -0.86
N MET A 144 -4.57 -12.79 -1.90
CA MET A 144 -5.35 -13.04 -3.10
C MET A 144 -4.94 -14.35 -3.80
N LEU A 145 -3.69 -14.81 -3.68
CA LEU A 145 -3.20 -16.06 -4.28
C LEU A 145 -3.89 -17.32 -3.75
N TRP A 146 -4.48 -17.28 -2.55
CA TRP A 146 -5.21 -18.41 -1.97
C TRP A 146 -6.67 -18.10 -1.64
N ARG A 147 -7.06 -16.83 -1.53
CA ARG A 147 -8.47 -16.44 -1.31
C ARG A 147 -9.26 -16.30 -2.60
N HIS A 148 -8.63 -15.75 -3.63
CA HIS A 148 -9.24 -15.49 -4.94
C HIS A 148 -8.27 -15.81 -6.08
N PRO A 149 -7.72 -17.04 -6.15
CA PRO A 149 -6.79 -17.41 -7.22
C PRO A 149 -7.40 -17.21 -8.62
N GLU A 150 -8.72 -17.29 -8.74
CA GLU A 150 -9.47 -17.01 -9.99
C GLU A 150 -9.28 -15.58 -10.51
N ASN A 151 -8.95 -14.62 -9.63
CA ASN A 151 -8.74 -13.23 -9.97
C ASN A 151 -7.26 -12.88 -10.24
N VAL A 152 -6.34 -13.85 -10.09
CA VAL A 152 -4.90 -13.61 -10.17
C VAL A 152 -4.28 -14.30 -11.38
N GLN A 153 -3.80 -13.48 -12.32
CA GLN A 153 -2.87 -13.90 -13.37
C GLN A 153 -1.48 -13.40 -12.99
N LEU A 154 -0.72 -14.23 -12.27
CA LEU A 154 0.51 -13.81 -11.58
C LEU A 154 1.56 -13.23 -12.55
N GLU A 155 1.62 -13.74 -13.77
CA GLU A 155 2.50 -13.26 -14.84
C GLU A 155 2.19 -11.84 -15.34
N LYS A 156 0.99 -11.32 -15.04
CA LYS A 156 0.57 -9.94 -15.38
C LYS A 156 0.69 -8.97 -14.21
N VAL A 157 1.03 -9.46 -13.02
CA VAL A 157 1.13 -8.63 -11.82
C VAL A 157 2.35 -7.72 -11.92
N LYS A 158 2.12 -6.42 -11.75
CA LYS A 158 3.16 -5.39 -11.80
C LYS A 158 3.68 -5.02 -10.42
N VAL A 159 2.86 -5.15 -9.39
CA VAL A 159 3.20 -4.72 -8.02
C VAL A 159 2.71 -5.78 -7.04
N VAL A 160 3.59 -6.20 -6.14
CA VAL A 160 3.30 -7.18 -5.08
C VAL A 160 3.48 -6.53 -3.72
N HIS A 161 2.53 -6.79 -2.83
CA HIS A 161 2.50 -6.27 -1.47
C HIS A 161 2.63 -7.40 -0.46
N TYR A 162 3.76 -7.44 0.25
CA TYR A 162 4.11 -8.47 1.21
C TYR A 162 3.45 -8.22 2.59
N CYS A 163 2.13 -7.98 2.64
CA CYS A 163 1.40 -7.67 3.88
C CYS A 163 0.72 -8.86 4.56
N ALA A 164 0.74 -10.05 3.97
CA ALA A 164 0.26 -11.25 4.65
C ALA A 164 1.20 -11.66 5.80
N ALA A 165 0.65 -12.24 6.87
CA ALA A 165 1.43 -12.71 8.01
C ALA A 165 2.52 -13.70 7.56
N GLY A 166 3.77 -13.46 7.97
CA GLY A 166 4.93 -14.28 7.58
C GLY A 166 5.51 -13.97 6.19
N SER A 167 4.86 -13.13 5.38
CA SER A 167 5.27 -12.89 3.99
C SER A 167 6.35 -11.84 3.80
N LYS A 168 6.68 -11.05 4.84
CA LYS A 168 7.73 -10.03 4.78
C LYS A 168 9.06 -10.68 4.36
N PRO A 169 9.67 -10.31 3.22
CA PRO A 169 10.84 -11.01 2.69
C PRO A 169 12.02 -11.09 3.66
N TRP A 170 12.27 -10.02 4.42
CA TRP A 170 13.33 -9.91 5.43
C TRP A 170 13.06 -10.66 6.75
N ARG A 171 11.86 -11.23 6.93
CA ARG A 171 11.49 -12.07 8.08
C ARG A 171 10.93 -13.42 7.66
N TYR A 172 11.07 -13.77 6.39
CA TYR A 172 10.45 -14.94 5.82
C TYR A 172 11.05 -16.21 6.40
N THR A 173 10.22 -17.03 7.05
CA THR A 173 10.64 -18.33 7.62
C THR A 173 10.11 -19.52 6.83
N GLY A 174 9.07 -19.31 6.01
CA GLY A 174 8.37 -20.36 5.29
C GLY A 174 7.48 -21.25 6.18
N LYS A 175 7.30 -20.92 7.46
CA LYS A 175 6.55 -21.75 8.43
C LYS A 175 5.13 -21.28 8.67
N GLU A 176 4.85 -20.00 8.43
CA GLU A 176 3.52 -19.43 8.57
C GLU A 176 2.56 -19.96 7.50
N ALA A 177 1.26 -19.84 7.74
CA ALA A 177 0.24 -20.37 6.84
C ALA A 177 0.41 -19.81 5.42
N ASN A 178 0.35 -20.70 4.41
CA ASN A 178 0.54 -20.41 2.99
C ASN A 178 1.98 -19.95 2.60
N MET A 179 2.92 -19.85 3.54
CA MET A 179 4.30 -19.48 3.21
C MET A 179 5.13 -20.65 2.67
N ASP A 180 4.58 -21.86 2.64
CA ASP A 180 5.21 -23.02 2.02
C ASP A 180 4.95 -23.12 0.51
N ARG A 181 4.10 -22.25 -0.05
CA ARG A 181 3.74 -22.24 -1.47
C ARG A 181 4.90 -21.82 -2.37
N GLU A 182 4.95 -22.41 -3.56
CA GLU A 182 6.01 -22.14 -4.53
C GLU A 182 5.96 -20.73 -5.12
N ASP A 183 4.76 -20.19 -5.33
CA ASP A 183 4.59 -18.80 -5.79
C ASP A 183 5.12 -17.79 -4.76
N ILE A 184 4.88 -18.00 -3.47
CA ILE A 184 5.40 -17.16 -2.39
C ILE A 184 6.93 -17.27 -2.30
N LYS A 185 7.50 -18.48 -2.32
CA LYS A 185 8.96 -18.68 -2.31
C LYS A 185 9.62 -17.99 -3.49
N MET A 186 9.01 -18.07 -4.67
CA MET A 186 9.48 -17.39 -5.88
C MET A 186 9.48 -15.87 -5.70
N LEU A 187 8.39 -15.28 -5.20
CA LEU A 187 8.30 -13.83 -4.97
C LEU A 187 9.32 -13.35 -3.93
N VAL A 188 9.42 -14.04 -2.79
CA VAL A 188 10.42 -13.73 -1.77
C VAL A 188 11.84 -13.83 -2.33
N LYS A 189 12.13 -14.84 -3.15
CA LYS A 189 13.42 -14.95 -3.84
C LYS A 189 13.68 -13.71 -4.72
N LYS A 190 12.70 -13.27 -5.51
CA LYS A 190 12.85 -12.06 -6.35
C LYS A 190 13.13 -10.80 -5.54
N TRP A 191 12.61 -10.68 -4.32
CA TRP A 191 12.96 -9.57 -3.42
C TRP A 191 14.45 -9.62 -3.05
N TRP A 192 14.93 -10.81 -2.64
CA TRP A 192 16.33 -11.01 -2.27
C TRP A 192 17.29 -10.92 -3.46
N ASP A 193 16.86 -11.29 -4.67
CA ASP A 193 17.66 -11.14 -5.89
C ASP A 193 17.99 -9.65 -6.14
N ILE A 194 17.05 -8.72 -5.87
CA ILE A 194 17.31 -7.27 -5.94
C ILE A 194 18.14 -6.80 -4.75
N TYR A 195 17.76 -7.18 -3.53
CA TYR A 195 18.46 -6.72 -2.32
C TYR A 195 19.94 -7.12 -2.30
N ASN A 196 20.28 -8.31 -2.83
CA ASN A 196 21.66 -8.80 -2.89
C ASN A 196 22.39 -8.40 -4.17
N ASP A 197 21.77 -7.62 -5.06
CA ASP A 197 22.45 -7.10 -6.24
C ASP A 197 23.31 -5.89 -5.84
N GLU A 198 24.59 -6.15 -5.54
CA GLU A 198 25.59 -5.13 -5.18
C GLU A 198 25.75 -4.04 -6.27
N SER A 199 25.30 -4.28 -7.51
CA SER A 199 25.33 -3.24 -8.55
C SER A 199 24.36 -2.10 -8.27
N LEU A 200 23.29 -2.37 -7.51
CA LEU A 200 22.26 -1.42 -7.07
C LEU A 200 22.61 -0.73 -5.75
N ASP A 201 23.69 -1.13 -5.08
CA ASP A 201 24.13 -0.49 -3.85
C ASP A 201 24.36 1.01 -4.07
N PHE A 202 23.96 1.80 -3.07
CA PHE A 202 24.20 3.23 -3.09
C PHE A 202 25.71 3.50 -3.00
N LYS A 203 26.33 3.82 -4.14
CA LYS A 203 27.79 4.07 -4.26
C LYS A 203 28.23 5.44 -3.71
N GLY A 204 27.38 6.08 -2.90
CA GLY A 204 27.54 7.48 -2.53
C GLY A 204 27.13 8.42 -3.65
N LEU A 205 27.02 9.70 -3.31
CA LEU A 205 26.86 10.74 -4.34
C LEU A 205 28.20 10.93 -5.04
N PRO A 206 28.27 10.93 -6.38
CA PRO A 206 29.47 11.38 -7.07
C PRO A 206 29.86 12.77 -6.56
N ALA A 207 31.17 13.06 -6.52
CA ALA A 207 31.65 14.41 -6.29
C ALA A 207 30.91 15.36 -7.25
N ALA A 208 30.48 16.51 -6.74
CA ALA A 208 29.69 17.44 -7.56
C ALA A 208 30.57 17.97 -8.70
N ASP A 209 30.47 17.35 -9.88
CA ASP A 209 30.91 17.97 -11.11
C ASP A 209 29.82 18.99 -11.51
N ALA A 210 30.26 20.21 -11.73
CA ALA A 210 29.45 21.43 -11.65
C ALA A 210 28.52 21.69 -12.86
N ASP A 211 28.34 20.73 -13.76
CA ASP A 211 27.84 21.04 -15.11
C ASP A 211 26.41 20.53 -15.40
N ASP A 212 25.75 19.83 -14.48
CA ASP A 212 24.39 19.30 -14.71
C ASP A 212 23.37 19.80 -13.67
N GLU A 213 22.77 20.95 -13.95
CA GLU A 213 21.84 21.65 -13.04
C GLU A 213 20.60 20.80 -12.70
N VAL A 214 20.15 19.94 -13.62
CA VAL A 214 18.95 19.11 -13.43
C VAL A 214 19.20 17.99 -12.41
N GLU A 215 20.37 17.36 -12.49
CA GLU A 215 20.80 16.32 -11.57
C GLU A 215 21.11 16.90 -10.17
N ALA A 216 21.68 18.10 -10.13
CA ALA A 216 21.96 18.82 -8.88
C ALA A 216 20.68 19.19 -8.10
N VAL A 217 19.59 19.51 -8.79
CA VAL A 217 18.29 19.85 -8.18
C VAL A 217 17.61 18.59 -7.63
N ALA A 218 17.60 17.47 -8.35
CA ALA A 218 17.03 16.21 -7.87
C ALA A 218 17.81 15.59 -6.68
N LYS A 219 19.12 15.85 -6.60
CA LYS A 219 20.00 15.34 -5.54
C LYS A 219 19.96 16.17 -4.24
N LYS A 220 19.47 17.42 -4.27
CA LYS A 220 19.37 18.30 -3.09
C LYS A 220 18.41 17.77 -2.01
N PRO A 221 17.17 17.34 -2.33
CA PRO A 221 16.24 16.79 -1.35
C PRO A 221 16.78 15.52 -0.68
N ILE A 222 17.38 14.62 -1.48
CA ILE A 222 17.96 13.37 -0.98
C ILE A 222 19.14 13.65 -0.05
N ARG A 223 20.04 14.57 -0.43
CA ARG A 223 21.14 15.02 0.45
C ARG A 223 20.64 15.62 1.75
N ALA A 224 19.58 16.44 1.71
CA ALA A 224 19.00 17.05 2.89
C ALA A 224 18.35 15.98 3.80
N ALA A 225 17.56 15.07 3.24
CA ALA A 225 16.92 13.99 3.99
C ALA A 225 17.93 13.05 4.65
N LEU A 226 19.02 12.69 3.96
CA LEU A 226 20.09 11.85 4.51
C LEU A 226 20.91 12.56 5.59
N ALA A 227 21.10 13.88 5.47
CA ALA A 227 21.80 14.68 6.48
C ALA A 227 20.95 14.90 7.75
N GLU A 228 19.63 15.03 7.61
CA GLU A 228 18.68 15.11 8.73
C GLU A 228 18.48 13.75 9.44
N ALA A 229 18.58 12.65 8.70
CA ALA A 229 18.43 11.28 9.21
C ALA A 229 19.61 10.76 10.07
N GLY A 230 20.37 11.64 10.72
CA GLY A 230 21.44 11.27 11.66
C GLY A 230 21.02 10.16 12.63
N THR A 231 21.98 9.38 13.14
CA THR A 231 21.82 8.13 13.93
C THR A 231 20.42 7.91 14.51
N VAL A 232 19.56 7.30 13.70
CA VAL A 232 18.17 6.99 14.08
C VAL A 232 18.22 6.03 15.27
N LYS A 233 17.72 6.48 16.43
CA LYS A 233 17.45 5.57 17.56
C LYS A 233 16.33 4.65 17.12
N TYR A 234 16.70 3.41 16.82
CA TYR A 234 15.78 2.35 16.45
C TYR A 234 14.82 2.09 17.63
N VAL A 235 13.59 2.54 17.52
CA VAL A 235 12.51 2.12 18.40
C VAL A 235 11.81 0.97 17.70
N THR A 236 11.89 -0.22 18.28
CA THR A 236 11.16 -1.38 17.79
C THR A 236 9.66 -1.10 17.86
N ALA A 237 9.01 -1.01 16.70
CA ALA A 237 7.55 -1.03 16.64
C ALA A 237 7.04 -2.37 17.20
N PRO A 238 5.90 -2.38 17.94
CA PRO A 238 5.26 -3.61 18.36
C PRO A 238 4.91 -4.48 17.14
N SER A 239 4.92 -5.80 17.34
CA SER A 239 4.55 -6.77 16.31
C SER A 239 3.14 -6.47 15.78
N ALA A 240 3.03 -6.04 14.53
CA ALA A 240 1.79 -6.15 13.76
C ALA A 240 1.67 -7.60 13.29
N ALA A 241 1.00 -8.40 14.12
CA ALA A 241 0.49 -9.73 13.79
C ALA A 241 -0.90 -9.86 14.42
#